data_AF-A0A914XYW4-F1
#
_entry.id   AF-A0A914XYW4-F1
#
_cell.length_a   1.000
_cell.length_b   1.000
_cell.length_c   1.000
_cell.angle_alpha   90.00
_cell.angle_beta   90.00
_cell.angle_gamma   90.00
#
_symmetry.space_group_name_H-M   'P 1'
#
loop_
_entity.id
_entity.type
_entity.pdbx_description
1 polymer ?
#
loop_
_entity_poly.entity_id
_entity_poly.type
_entity_poly.pdbx_seq_one_letter_code
_entity_poly.pdbx_strand_id
1 'polypeptide(L)'
;MTLFLIFFLTIFLKVAILPRISSLLTVGKIELEINEKIAKKYKQQSYERHKILNERIEAEAYGILYNALVPEVFCKNLIRIGSVGDGGKWACNPVNMLNWPKCTIYSLGMNNDPSFEETFSTIFKE
;
A
#
# COMPACT_ATOMS: atom_id res chain seq x y z
N MET A 1 -50.19 1.61 32.58
CA MET A 1 -48.96 0.99 33.10
C MET A 1 -48.23 0.16 32.04
N THR A 2 -48.93 -0.64 31.24
CA THR A 2 -48.37 -1.45 30.14
C THR A 2 -47.71 -0.66 29.01
N LEU A 3 -48.28 0.48 28.59
CA LEU A 3 -47.67 1.33 27.56
C LEU A 3 -46.31 1.92 27.98
N PHE A 4 -46.17 2.25 29.27
CA PHE A 4 -44.97 2.87 29.82
C PHE A 4 -43.81 1.86 29.89
N LEU A 5 -44.12 0.61 30.25
CA LEU A 5 -43.16 -0.50 30.23
C LEU A 5 -42.66 -0.81 28.81
N ILE A 6 -43.54 -0.80 27.80
CA ILE A 6 -43.15 -1.02 26.40
C ILE A 6 -42.26 0.13 25.89
N PHE A 7 -42.59 1.38 26.24
CA PHE A 7 -41.78 2.54 25.88
C PHE A 7 -40.39 2.48 26.53
N PHE A 8 -40.31 2.12 27.82
CA PHE A 8 -39.03 1.92 28.48
C PHE A 8 -38.24 0.74 27.91
N LEU A 9 -38.86 -0.40 27.63
CA LEU A 9 -38.17 -1.57 27.06
C LEU A 9 -37.61 -1.28 25.66
N THR A 10 -38.35 -0.54 24.83
CA THR A 10 -37.92 -0.14 23.48
C THR A 10 -36.81 0.89 23.52
N ILE A 11 -36.83 1.82 24.48
CA ILE A 11 -35.73 2.77 24.71
C ILE A 11 -34.49 2.03 25.19
N PHE A 12 -34.61 1.13 26.17
CA PHE A 12 -33.48 0.34 26.67
C PHE A 12 -32.88 -0.55 25.59
N LEU A 13 -33.69 -1.18 24.72
CA LEU A 13 -33.19 -1.95 23.56
C LEU A 13 -32.40 -1.06 22.58
N LYS A 14 -32.93 0.13 22.25
CA LYS A 14 -32.25 1.07 21.33
C LYS A 14 -30.96 1.61 21.94
N VAL A 15 -30.97 2.02 23.20
CA VAL A 15 -29.84 2.70 23.85
C VAL A 15 -28.71 1.74 24.19
N ALA A 16 -28.99 0.51 24.60
CA ALA A 16 -27.96 -0.43 25.02
C ALA A 16 -27.38 -1.28 23.87
N ILE A 17 -28.16 -1.58 22.83
CA ILE A 17 -27.77 -2.54 21.78
C ILE A 17 -27.20 -1.85 20.53
N LEU A 18 -27.79 -0.74 20.08
CA LEU A 18 -27.33 -0.03 18.88
C LEU A 18 -25.87 0.46 18.94
N PRO A 19 -25.36 1.05 20.05
CA PRO A 19 -23.98 1.52 20.07
C PRO A 19 -22.95 0.38 20.10
N ARG A 20 -23.36 -0.85 20.42
CA ARG A 20 -22.47 -2.03 20.44
C ARG A 20 -22.33 -2.71 19.08
N ILE A 21 -23.35 -2.58 18.23
CA ILE A 21 -23.32 -3.08 16.85
C ILE A 21 -22.54 -2.11 15.94
N SER A 22 -22.65 -0.79 16.17
CA SER A 22 -21.88 0.19 15.41
C SER A 22 -20.37 0.01 15.60
N SER A 23 -19.91 -0.35 16.81
CA SER A 23 -18.50 -0.63 17.08
C SER A 23 -17.98 -1.95 16.48
N LEU A 24 -18.86 -2.89 16.14
CA LEU A 24 -18.48 -4.15 15.49
C LEU A 24 -18.39 -4.00 13.97
N LEU A 25 -19.26 -3.16 13.38
CA LEU A 25 -19.25 -2.83 11.95
C LEU A 25 -18.05 -1.96 11.55
N THR A 26 -17.53 -1.12 12.43
CA THR A 26 -16.31 -0.32 12.17
C THR A 26 -15.05 -1.18 12.07
N VAL A 27 -14.98 -2.31 12.78
CA VAL A 27 -13.86 -3.26 12.68
C VAL A 27 -13.85 -4.01 11.33
N GLY A 28 -15.01 -4.17 10.70
CA GLY A 28 -15.16 -4.85 9.40
C GLY A 28 -15.02 -3.95 8.17
N LYS A 29 -14.93 -2.63 8.36
CA LYS A 29 -14.85 -1.64 7.27
C LYS A 29 -13.51 -0.88 7.37
N ILE A 30 -12.40 -1.63 7.32
CA ILE A 30 -11.16 -1.01 6.87
C ILE A 30 -11.35 -0.81 5.37
N GLU A 31 -11.94 0.32 5.00
CA GLU A 31 -11.87 0.85 3.64
C GLU A 31 -10.41 1.23 3.41
N LEU A 32 -9.61 0.20 3.13
CA LEU A 32 -8.25 0.35 2.69
C LEU A 32 -8.34 1.28 1.47
N GLU A 33 -7.72 2.44 1.49
CA GLU A 33 -7.79 3.39 0.38
C GLU A 33 -6.59 3.15 -0.55
N ILE A 34 -6.81 3.14 -1.87
CA ILE A 34 -5.71 3.10 -2.84
C ILE A 34 -5.18 4.52 -2.96
N ASN A 35 -3.90 4.73 -2.68
CA ASN A 35 -3.27 6.02 -2.89
C ASN A 35 -3.08 6.26 -4.40
N GLU A 36 -3.66 7.35 -4.90
CA GLU A 36 -3.67 7.67 -6.34
C GLU A 36 -2.25 7.85 -6.91
N LYS A 37 -1.35 8.50 -6.17
CA LYS A 37 0.05 8.73 -6.57
C LYS A 37 0.79 7.39 -6.72
N ILE A 38 0.58 6.46 -5.78
CA ILE A 38 1.10 5.10 -5.87
C ILE A 38 0.49 4.36 -7.05
N ALA A 39 -0.84 4.40 -7.24
CA ALA A 39 -1.51 3.70 -8.33
C ALA A 39 -1.01 4.17 -9.71
N LYS A 40 -0.84 5.48 -9.89
CA LYS A 40 -0.28 6.07 -11.11
C LYS A 40 1.14 5.58 -11.38
N LYS A 41 2.01 5.60 -10.36
CA LYS A 41 3.40 5.14 -10.50
C LYS A 41 3.48 3.62 -10.72
N TYR A 42 2.66 2.83 -10.04
CA TYR A 42 2.59 1.38 -10.24
C TYR A 42 2.17 1.02 -11.67
N LYS A 43 1.18 1.74 -12.23
CA LYS A 43 0.76 1.59 -13.63
C LYS A 43 1.90 1.91 -14.60
N GLN A 44 2.64 3.01 -14.37
CA GLN A 44 3.83 3.33 -15.16
C GLN A 44 4.87 2.20 -15.11
N GLN A 45 5.16 1.68 -13.92
CA GLN A 45 6.13 0.59 -13.76
C GLN A 45 5.68 -0.71 -14.43
N SER A 46 4.36 -0.95 -14.55
CA SER A 46 3.84 -2.09 -15.31
C SER A 46 4.34 -2.05 -16.75
N TYR A 47 4.31 -0.90 -17.39
CA TYR A 47 4.81 -0.72 -18.76
C TYR A 47 6.32 -1.02 -18.86
N GLU A 48 7.11 -0.49 -17.92
CA GLU A 48 8.56 -0.74 -17.86
C GLU A 48 8.88 -2.24 -17.70
N ARG A 49 8.15 -2.95 -16.82
CA ARG A 49 8.29 -4.40 -16.63
C ARG A 49 7.95 -5.17 -17.90
N HIS A 50 6.84 -4.84 -18.57
CA HIS A 50 6.48 -5.48 -19.83
C HIS A 50 7.55 -5.28 -20.89
N LYS A 51 8.12 -4.06 -21.00
CA LYS A 51 9.22 -3.79 -21.92
C LYS A 51 10.42 -4.70 -21.64
N ILE A 52 10.89 -4.75 -20.40
CA ILE A 52 12.04 -5.57 -19.98
C ILE A 52 11.79 -7.07 -20.21
N LEU A 53 10.60 -7.56 -19.86
CA LEU A 53 10.25 -8.98 -20.01
C LEU A 53 10.01 -9.41 -21.46
N ASN A 54 9.68 -8.48 -22.35
CA ASN A 54 9.53 -8.74 -23.78
C ASN A 54 10.86 -8.67 -24.54
N GLU A 55 11.89 -8.05 -23.96
CA GLU A 55 13.25 -8.12 -24.48
C GLU A 55 13.82 -9.54 -24.24
N ARG A 56 14.67 -10.05 -25.13
CA ARG A 56 15.28 -11.39 -24.94
C ARG A 56 16.23 -11.32 -23.74
N ILE A 57 15.76 -11.79 -22.58
CA ILE A 57 16.57 -11.94 -21.38
C ILE A 57 17.43 -13.19 -21.57
N GLU A 58 18.72 -12.99 -21.85
CA GLU A 58 19.71 -14.06 -21.93
C GLU A 58 19.76 -14.88 -20.62
N ALA A 59 20.11 -16.15 -20.70
CA ALA A 59 20.07 -17.09 -19.57
C ALA A 59 20.93 -16.66 -18.37
N GLU A 60 21.87 -15.73 -18.54
CA GLU A 60 22.72 -15.21 -17.46
C GLU A 60 22.17 -13.93 -16.79
N ALA A 61 21.07 -13.36 -17.34
CA ALA A 61 20.48 -12.11 -16.87
C ALA A 61 19.34 -12.30 -15.84
N TYR A 62 19.43 -13.35 -15.00
CA TYR A 62 18.44 -13.61 -13.95
C TYR A 62 18.22 -12.42 -13.01
N GLY A 63 19.26 -11.57 -12.80
CA GLY A 63 19.13 -10.34 -12.02
C GLY A 63 18.05 -9.41 -12.58
N ILE A 64 17.99 -9.25 -13.91
CA ILE A 64 16.97 -8.44 -14.58
C ILE A 64 15.58 -9.06 -14.41
N LEU A 65 15.48 -10.39 -14.58
CA LEU A 65 14.22 -11.12 -14.41
C LEU A 65 13.66 -10.92 -12.99
N TYR A 66 14.43 -11.20 -11.95
CA TYR A 66 13.97 -11.07 -10.56
C TYR A 66 13.65 -9.61 -10.18
N ASN A 67 14.33 -8.64 -10.78
CA ASN A 67 14.06 -7.22 -10.54
C ASN A 67 12.86 -6.67 -11.35
N ALA A 68 12.44 -7.34 -12.42
CA ALA A 68 11.25 -7.01 -13.19
C ALA A 68 9.99 -7.67 -12.63
N LEU A 69 10.10 -8.86 -12.04
CA LEU A 69 8.96 -9.60 -11.51
C LEU A 69 8.30 -8.90 -10.31
N VAL A 70 6.98 -9.01 -10.26
CA VAL A 70 6.15 -8.53 -9.15
C VAL A 70 5.99 -9.66 -8.14
N PRO A 71 6.15 -9.42 -6.82
CA PRO A 71 5.89 -10.46 -5.82
C PRO A 71 4.39 -10.80 -5.80
N GLU A 72 4.06 -12.09 -5.66
CA GLU A 72 2.68 -12.57 -5.59
C GLU A 72 1.95 -12.21 -4.28
N VAL A 73 2.57 -11.43 -3.41
CA VAL A 73 1.97 -10.98 -2.17
C VAL A 73 0.90 -9.92 -2.45
N PHE A 74 -0.32 -10.17 -2.00
CA PHE A 74 -1.38 -9.18 -2.06
C PHE A 74 -1.01 -7.98 -1.17
N CYS A 75 -0.78 -6.83 -1.80
CA CYS A 75 -0.60 -5.57 -1.10
C CYS A 75 -1.33 -4.45 -1.85
N LYS A 76 -2.13 -3.67 -1.12
CA LYS A 76 -3.04 -2.68 -1.72
C LYS A 76 -2.30 -1.53 -2.39
N ASN A 77 -1.34 -0.94 -1.68
CA ASN A 77 -0.46 0.11 -2.18
C ASN A 77 0.95 -0.47 -2.36
N LEU A 78 1.07 -1.47 -3.22
CA LEU A 78 2.35 -2.04 -3.63
C LEU A 78 3.04 -1.09 -4.61
N ILE A 79 4.33 -0.85 -4.42
CA ILE A 79 5.13 -0.04 -5.33
C ILE A 79 6.59 -0.49 -5.32
N ARG A 80 7.29 -0.34 -6.44
CA ARG A 80 8.75 -0.46 -6.47
C ARG A 80 9.37 0.92 -6.26
N ILE A 81 10.25 1.09 -5.29
CA ILE A 81 10.99 2.33 -5.07
C ILE A 81 12.37 2.15 -5.69
N GLY A 82 12.74 3.01 -6.65
CA GLY A 82 13.90 2.84 -7.51
C GLY A 82 13.56 2.27 -8.88
N SER A 83 14.61 1.95 -9.65
CA SER A 83 14.48 1.46 -11.04
C SER A 83 13.81 0.09 -11.15
N VAL A 84 13.01 -0.09 -12.22
CA VAL A 84 12.50 -1.40 -12.62
C VAL A 84 13.59 -2.15 -13.38
N GLY A 85 13.82 -3.43 -13.06
CA GLY A 85 14.87 -4.25 -13.68
C GLY A 85 16.25 -4.13 -13.03
N ASP A 86 16.43 -3.20 -12.08
CA ASP A 86 17.66 -3.02 -11.31
C ASP A 86 17.36 -2.92 -9.79
N GLY A 87 18.30 -2.41 -8.99
CA GLY A 87 18.35 -2.36 -7.52
C GLY A 87 17.19 -1.69 -6.76
N GLY A 88 16.09 -1.36 -7.43
CA GLY A 88 14.85 -0.94 -6.78
C GLY A 88 14.29 -1.98 -5.80
N LYS A 89 13.47 -1.54 -4.85
CA LYS A 89 12.92 -2.38 -3.78
C LYS A 89 11.40 -2.33 -3.76
N TRP A 90 10.75 -3.46 -3.56
CA TRP A 90 9.31 -3.53 -3.37
C TRP A 90 8.93 -3.02 -1.97
N ALA A 91 7.97 -2.11 -1.89
CA ALA A 91 7.44 -1.56 -0.65
C ALA A 91 5.92 -1.71 -0.61
N CYS A 92 5.39 -2.19 0.51
CA CYS A 92 3.96 -2.36 0.72
C CYS A 92 3.42 -1.29 1.66
N ASN A 93 2.41 -0.53 1.20
CA ASN A 93 1.79 0.57 1.94
C ASN A 93 2.77 1.62 2.51
N PRO A 94 3.76 2.11 1.74
CA PRO A 94 4.76 3.05 2.25
C PRO A 94 4.18 4.42 2.64
N VAL A 95 2.97 4.77 2.17
CA VAL A 95 2.29 6.04 2.52
C VAL A 95 2.04 6.20 4.02
N ASN A 96 1.81 5.12 4.74
CA ASN A 96 1.51 5.18 6.18
C ASN A 96 2.68 5.74 6.99
N MET A 97 3.90 5.56 6.48
CA MET A 97 5.13 6.02 7.08
C MET A 97 5.30 7.54 7.00
N LEU A 98 4.65 8.21 6.05
CA LEU A 98 4.68 9.69 5.95
C LEU A 98 3.97 10.38 7.10
N ASN A 99 3.02 9.69 7.73
CA ASN A 99 2.29 10.21 8.87
C ASN A 99 3.11 10.13 10.17
N TRP A 100 4.33 9.58 10.13
CA TRP A 100 5.17 9.45 11.32
C TRP A 100 5.96 10.74 11.54
N PRO A 101 5.88 11.36 12.74
CA PRO A 101 6.48 12.67 13.00
C PRO A 101 8.00 12.71 12.88
N LYS A 102 8.68 11.56 12.93
CA LYS A 102 10.11 11.40 12.68
C LYS A 102 10.35 10.07 11.96
N CYS A 103 10.32 10.09 10.64
CA CYS A 103 10.68 8.94 9.82
C CYS A 103 12.02 9.19 9.11
N THR A 104 12.98 8.30 9.33
CA THR A 104 14.21 8.26 8.54
C THR A 104 14.28 6.94 7.80
N ILE A 105 14.51 7.02 6.50
CA ILE A 105 14.67 5.85 5.63
C ILE A 105 16.09 5.88 5.12
N TYR A 106 16.76 4.75 5.27
CA TYR A 106 18.08 4.53 4.73
C TYR A 106 17.99 3.51 3.60
N SER A 107 18.61 3.84 2.48
CA SER A 107 18.88 2.91 1.42
C SER A 107 20.40 2.70 1.38
N LEU A 108 20.82 1.44 1.32
CA LEU A 108 22.20 1.08 1.06
C LEU A 108 22.27 0.70 -0.42
N GLY A 109 22.57 1.69 -1.25
CA GLY A 109 22.84 1.49 -2.66
C GLY A 109 24.16 0.74 -2.86
N MET A 110 24.23 -0.04 -3.94
CA MET A 110 25.49 -0.55 -4.48
C MET A 110 25.78 0.22 -5.77
N ASN A 111 27.05 0.32 -6.17
CA ASN A 111 27.47 0.91 -7.44
C ASN A 111 27.11 2.41 -7.65
N ASN A 112 26.96 3.20 -6.57
CA ASN A 112 26.59 4.62 -6.65
C ASN A 112 25.28 4.90 -7.41
N ASP A 113 24.31 3.98 -7.40
CA ASP A 113 22.98 4.19 -7.99
C ASP A 113 22.07 5.01 -7.06
N PRO A 114 21.65 6.25 -7.43
CA PRO A 114 20.75 7.08 -6.63
C PRO A 114 19.26 6.84 -6.92
N SER A 115 18.92 5.84 -7.74
CA SER A 115 17.56 5.65 -8.26
C SER A 115 16.52 5.50 -7.15
N PHE A 116 16.89 4.89 -6.01
CA PHE A 116 16.02 4.75 -4.86
C PHE A 116 15.64 6.11 -4.27
N GLU A 117 16.64 6.94 -3.96
CA GLU A 117 16.48 8.25 -3.32
C GLU A 117 15.71 9.22 -4.22
N GLU A 118 15.99 9.20 -5.52
CA GLU A 118 15.30 10.00 -6.53
C GLU A 118 13.84 9.59 -6.66
N THR A 119 13.57 8.29 -6.80
CA THR A 119 12.21 7.76 -6.88
C THR A 119 11.44 8.01 -5.61
N PHE A 120 12.09 7.81 -4.45
CA PHE A 120 11.50 8.07 -3.15
C PHE A 120 11.10 9.55 -3.02
N SER A 121 12.01 10.46 -3.35
CA SER A 121 11.74 11.91 -3.31
C SER A 121 10.60 12.29 -4.25
N THR A 122 10.56 11.73 -5.47
CA THR A 122 9.48 11.99 -6.44
C THR A 122 8.10 11.53 -5.95
N ILE A 123 8.05 10.38 -5.26
CA ILE A 123 6.77 9.80 -4.81
C ILE A 123 6.34 10.40 -3.48
N PHE A 124 7.26 10.74 -2.57
CA PHE A 124 6.92 10.96 -1.17
C PHE A 124 7.36 12.30 -0.59
N LYS A 125 8.26 13.05 -1.23
CA LYS A 125 8.49 14.45 -0.85
C LYS A 125 7.51 15.33 -1.62
N GLU A 126 6.81 16.17 -0.88
CA GLU A 126 6.10 17.37 -1.36
C GLU A 126 6.81 18.59 -0.77
#